data_AF-A0A7Z9L011-F1
#
_entry.id   AF-A0A7Z9L011-F1
#
_cell.length_a   1.000
_cell.length_b   1.000
_cell.length_c   1.000
_cell.angle_alpha   90.00
_cell.angle_beta   90.00
_cell.angle_gamma   90.00
#
_symmetry.space_group_name_H-M   'P 1'
#
loop_
_entity.id
_entity.type
_entity.pdbx_description
1 polymer ?
#
loop_
_entity_poly.entity_id
_entity_poly.type
_entity_poly.pdbx_seq_one_letter_code
_entity_poly.pdbx_strand_id
1 'polypeptide(L)'
;MHEAREFTRSLGLKSVKEWMYFSKNRFIHKSKKASFLPSNPYEFYKDKGWVSWPDWLGTKTIATKDRVYLNYKAAKRYVRKLKLNGEKEWRAYCKGEFKSKGLLKPLNIPANPDKYYKGKGWSGMAEFLGYTQKFGGGKKFREYSDARRFVKRLNIKNQYQWYQYNKVKMPDREKRPADIPINPQLSYKNEGWKGWEHFLGKTK
;
A
#
# COMPACT_ATOMS: atom_id res chain seq x y z
N MET A 1 -17.86 -6.45 -26.32
CA MET A 1 -16.86 -6.93 -25.33
C MET A 1 -17.52 -7.49 -24.06
N HIS A 2 -18.51 -6.81 -23.47
CA HIS A 2 -19.19 -7.27 -22.24
C HIS A 2 -19.80 -8.67 -22.38
N GLU A 3 -20.59 -8.92 -23.44
CA GLU A 3 -21.19 -10.23 -23.73
C GLU A 3 -20.15 -11.33 -23.97
N ALA A 4 -19.05 -10.99 -24.64
CA ALA A 4 -17.95 -11.93 -24.90
C ALA A 4 -17.20 -12.32 -23.61
N ARG A 5 -17.04 -11.38 -22.68
CA ARG A 5 -16.48 -11.64 -21.34
C ARG A 5 -17.40 -12.53 -20.53
N GLU A 6 -18.69 -12.21 -20.46
CA GLU A 6 -19.66 -13.00 -19.70
C GLU A 6 -19.76 -14.44 -20.21
N PHE A 7 -19.82 -14.62 -21.53
CA PHE A 7 -19.81 -15.95 -22.11
C PHE A 7 -18.50 -16.69 -21.83
N THR A 8 -17.34 -16.03 -22.00
CA THR A 8 -16.04 -16.64 -21.72
C THR A 8 -15.93 -17.11 -20.26
N ARG A 9 -16.46 -16.32 -19.32
CA ARG A 9 -16.48 -16.68 -17.89
C ARG A 9 -17.38 -17.88 -17.59
N SER A 10 -18.51 -18.00 -18.29
CA SER A 10 -19.40 -19.16 -18.15
C SER A 10 -18.76 -20.48 -18.58
N LEU A 11 -17.70 -20.44 -19.39
CA LEU A 11 -16.97 -21.64 -19.81
C LEU A 11 -16.08 -22.23 -18.68
N GLY A 12 -15.81 -21.46 -17.61
CA GLY A 12 -15.04 -21.93 -16.47
C GLY A 12 -13.57 -22.26 -16.77
N LEU A 13 -13.02 -21.75 -17.87
CA LEU A 13 -11.65 -22.03 -18.32
C LEU A 13 -10.64 -21.41 -17.37
N LYS A 14 -9.64 -22.20 -16.95
CA LYS A 14 -8.68 -21.82 -15.91
C LYS A 14 -7.37 -21.29 -16.47
N SER A 15 -7.12 -21.45 -17.77
CA SER A 15 -5.85 -21.10 -18.38
C SER A 15 -5.97 -20.61 -19.82
N VAL A 16 -4.94 -19.88 -20.27
CA VAL A 16 -4.80 -19.47 -21.67
C VAL A 16 -4.70 -20.68 -22.59
N LYS A 17 -4.09 -21.77 -22.13
CA LYS A 17 -3.98 -23.04 -22.88
C LYS A 17 -5.36 -23.66 -23.14
N GLU A 18 -6.22 -23.69 -22.12
CA GLU A 18 -7.61 -24.14 -22.26
C GLU A 18 -8.41 -23.24 -23.20
N TRP A 19 -8.22 -21.91 -23.14
CA TRP A 19 -8.83 -20.99 -24.10
C TRP A 19 -8.37 -21.25 -25.54
N MET A 20 -7.07 -21.41 -25.77
CA MET A 20 -6.55 -21.71 -27.11
C MET A 20 -7.10 -23.03 -27.65
N TYR A 21 -7.20 -24.05 -26.79
CA TYR A 21 -7.80 -25.33 -27.15
C TYR A 21 -9.29 -25.20 -27.48
N PHE A 22 -10.07 -24.54 -26.61
CA PHE A 22 -11.49 -24.24 -26.86
C PHE A 22 -11.66 -23.45 -28.16
N SER A 23 -10.91 -22.37 -28.34
CA SER A 23 -11.04 -21.48 -29.49
C SER A 23 -10.71 -22.16 -30.82
N LYS A 24 -9.76 -23.10 -30.84
CA LYS A 24 -9.42 -23.89 -32.03
C LYS A 24 -10.50 -24.94 -32.35
N ASN A 25 -11.15 -25.49 -31.33
CA ASN A 25 -12.10 -26.60 -31.47
C ASN A 25 -13.57 -26.20 -31.32
N ARG A 26 -13.88 -24.91 -31.15
CA ARG A 26 -15.25 -24.40 -30.88
C ARG A 26 -16.29 -24.76 -31.95
N PHE A 27 -15.85 -25.02 -33.18
CA PHE A 27 -16.70 -25.45 -34.29
C PHE A 27 -17.06 -26.95 -34.23
N ILE A 28 -16.26 -27.76 -33.54
CA ILE A 28 -16.53 -29.19 -33.30
C ILE A 28 -17.66 -29.34 -32.28
N HIS A 29 -17.76 -28.43 -31.31
CA HIS A 29 -18.79 -28.46 -30.27
C HIS A 29 -20.15 -27.85 -30.69
N LYS A 30 -20.37 -27.55 -31.99
CA LYS A 30 -21.62 -26.98 -32.57
C LYS A 30 -22.23 -25.81 -31.78
N SER A 31 -21.43 -25.08 -31.00
CA SER A 31 -21.90 -23.92 -30.25
C SER A 31 -21.97 -22.72 -31.19
N LYS A 32 -23.12 -22.48 -31.83
CA LYS A 32 -23.40 -21.24 -32.58
C LYS A 32 -23.10 -19.98 -31.73
N LYS A 33 -23.25 -20.09 -30.40
CA LYS A 33 -22.92 -19.05 -29.41
C LYS A 33 -21.42 -18.74 -29.26
N ALA A 34 -20.49 -19.59 -29.70
CA ALA A 34 -19.05 -19.31 -29.58
C ALA A 34 -18.44 -18.62 -30.83
N SER A 35 -19.22 -18.49 -31.91
CA SER A 35 -18.75 -18.01 -33.23
C SER A 35 -18.29 -16.55 -33.21
N PHE A 36 -18.88 -15.71 -32.35
CA PHE A 36 -18.55 -14.29 -32.23
C PHE A 36 -17.29 -14.00 -31.40
N LEU A 37 -16.67 -15.01 -30.79
CA LEU A 37 -15.47 -14.83 -29.97
C LEU A 37 -14.22 -14.76 -30.85
N PRO A 38 -13.34 -13.77 -30.69
CA PRO A 38 -12.06 -13.75 -31.39
C PRO A 38 -11.13 -14.83 -30.85
N SER A 39 -10.34 -15.48 -31.70
CA SER A 39 -9.36 -16.47 -31.25
C SER A 39 -8.23 -15.85 -30.43
N ASN A 40 -7.87 -14.61 -30.77
CA ASN A 40 -6.96 -13.77 -30.00
C ASN A 40 -7.72 -12.52 -29.47
N PRO A 41 -8.29 -12.58 -28.25
CA PRO A 41 -9.06 -11.49 -27.67
C PRO A 41 -8.19 -10.29 -27.26
N TYR A 42 -6.89 -10.51 -27.00
CA TYR A 42 -5.94 -9.41 -26.77
C TYR A 42 -5.88 -8.52 -28.02
N GLU A 43 -5.55 -9.08 -29.19
CA GLU A 43 -5.44 -8.28 -30.42
C GLU A 43 -6.75 -7.62 -30.82
N PHE A 44 -7.87 -8.32 -30.62
CA PHE A 44 -9.18 -7.81 -31.03
C PHE A 44 -9.72 -6.70 -30.12
N TYR A 45 -9.39 -6.75 -28.82
CA TYR A 45 -9.90 -5.80 -27.81
C TYR A 45 -8.83 -4.88 -27.21
N LYS A 46 -7.58 -4.89 -27.70
CA LYS A 46 -6.47 -4.09 -27.13
C LYS A 46 -6.83 -2.61 -26.96
N ASP A 47 -7.51 -2.02 -27.93
CA ASP A 47 -7.95 -0.62 -27.91
C ASP A 47 -9.44 -0.46 -27.52
N LYS A 48 -10.11 -1.56 -27.15
CA LYS A 48 -11.55 -1.63 -26.85
C LYS A 48 -11.83 -2.05 -25.39
N GLY A 49 -10.86 -1.87 -24.51
CA GLY A 49 -11.00 -2.14 -23.07
C GLY A 49 -10.48 -3.50 -22.60
N TRP A 50 -9.57 -4.13 -23.35
CA TRP A 50 -8.79 -5.29 -22.86
C TRP A 50 -8.05 -4.94 -21.57
N VAL A 51 -8.08 -5.86 -20.62
CA VAL A 51 -7.39 -5.70 -19.32
C VAL A 51 -6.27 -6.74 -19.22
N SER A 52 -6.63 -8.02 -19.22
CA SER A 52 -5.67 -9.12 -19.15
C SER A 52 -6.36 -10.45 -19.42
N TRP A 53 -5.57 -11.50 -19.67
CA TRP A 53 -6.07 -12.87 -19.76
C TRP A 53 -6.91 -13.29 -18.55
N PRO A 54 -6.52 -12.99 -17.29
CA PRO A 54 -7.34 -13.40 -16.16
C PRO A 54 -8.66 -12.62 -16.02
N ASP A 55 -8.71 -11.34 -16.40
CA ASP A 55 -9.97 -10.60 -16.48
C ASP A 55 -10.91 -11.19 -17.55
N TRP A 56 -10.34 -11.55 -18.71
CA TRP A 56 -11.05 -12.16 -19.82
C TRP A 56 -11.60 -13.55 -19.48
N LEU A 57 -10.77 -14.41 -18.90
CA LEU A 57 -11.12 -15.78 -18.52
C LEU A 57 -11.91 -15.84 -17.20
N GLY A 58 -12.04 -14.72 -16.48
CA GLY A 58 -12.57 -14.71 -15.12
C GLY A 58 -11.70 -15.45 -14.11
N THR A 59 -10.44 -15.75 -14.47
CA THR A 59 -9.50 -16.40 -13.56
C THR A 59 -8.91 -15.35 -12.64
N LYS A 60 -8.71 -15.70 -11.36
CA LYS A 60 -8.21 -14.73 -10.36
C LYS A 60 -6.68 -14.65 -10.34
N THR A 61 -5.99 -15.23 -11.32
CA THR A 61 -4.57 -15.56 -11.20
C THR A 61 -3.76 -15.05 -12.40
N ILE A 62 -3.24 -13.81 -12.31
CA ILE A 62 -2.09 -13.38 -13.12
C ILE A 62 -0.83 -13.78 -12.35
N ALA A 63 0.10 -14.47 -13.02
CA ALA A 63 1.43 -14.77 -12.47
C ALA A 63 2.12 -13.46 -12.06
N THR A 64 2.76 -13.43 -10.90
CA THR A 64 3.27 -12.17 -10.31
C THR A 64 4.23 -11.41 -11.23
N LYS A 65 5.03 -12.14 -12.02
CA LYS A 65 5.98 -11.58 -13.01
C LYS A 65 5.32 -10.87 -14.18
N ASP A 66 4.10 -11.28 -14.53
CA ASP A 66 3.36 -10.77 -15.70
C ASP A 66 2.36 -9.67 -15.31
N ARG A 67 2.37 -9.23 -14.05
CA ARG A 67 1.50 -8.15 -13.56
C ARG A 67 2.07 -6.81 -13.98
N VAL A 68 1.28 -6.08 -14.76
CA VAL A 68 1.52 -4.66 -15.06
C VAL A 68 0.86 -3.83 -13.95
N TYR A 69 1.68 -3.10 -13.19
CA TYR A 69 1.19 -2.24 -12.10
C TYR A 69 0.96 -0.81 -12.59
N LEU A 70 -0.02 -0.13 -11.98
CA LEU A 70 -0.23 1.30 -12.21
C LEU A 70 1.02 2.11 -11.80
N ASN A 71 1.24 3.26 -12.45
CA ASN A 71 2.22 4.22 -11.96
C ASN A 71 1.85 4.76 -10.57
N TYR A 72 2.84 5.28 -9.85
CA TYR A 72 2.67 5.71 -8.45
C TYR A 72 1.51 6.70 -8.27
N LYS A 73 1.36 7.70 -9.15
CA LYS A 73 0.30 8.72 -9.06
C LYS A 73 -1.09 8.11 -9.22
N ALA A 74 -1.28 7.20 -10.17
CA ALA A 74 -2.54 6.53 -10.40
C ALA A 74 -2.89 5.55 -9.28
N ALA A 75 -1.93 4.75 -8.80
CA ALA A 75 -2.11 3.88 -7.65
C ALA A 75 -2.47 4.67 -6.39
N LYS A 76 -1.77 5.78 -6.11
CA LYS A 76 -2.04 6.69 -4.98
C LYS A 76 -3.47 7.22 -5.01
N ARG A 77 -3.96 7.69 -6.17
CA ARG A 77 -5.36 8.14 -6.31
C ARG A 77 -6.36 7.02 -6.02
N TYR A 78 -6.08 5.80 -6.45
CA TYR A 78 -6.94 4.66 -6.19
C TYR A 78 -7.00 4.32 -4.70
N VAL A 79 -5.83 4.10 -4.07
CA VAL A 79 -5.78 3.62 -2.68
C VAL A 79 -6.32 4.64 -1.68
N ARG A 80 -6.21 5.94 -1.97
CA ARG A 80 -6.80 7.00 -1.13
C ARG A 80 -8.32 6.94 -1.06
N LYS A 81 -9.00 6.45 -2.11
CA LYS A 81 -10.45 6.24 -2.10
C LYS A 81 -10.88 5.15 -1.12
N LEU A 82 -9.98 4.23 -0.78
CA LEU A 82 -10.24 3.13 0.15
C LEU A 82 -10.25 3.60 1.62
N LYS A 83 -9.72 4.79 1.92
CA LYS A 83 -9.63 5.39 3.28
C LYS A 83 -9.00 4.46 4.33
N LEU A 84 -8.03 3.64 3.92
CA LEU A 84 -7.33 2.72 4.81
C LEU A 84 -6.39 3.49 5.75
N ASN A 85 -6.44 3.18 7.04
CA ASN A 85 -5.70 3.85 8.09
C ASN A 85 -4.48 3.02 8.52
N GLY A 86 -3.43 3.12 7.70
CA GLY A 86 -2.14 2.52 8.02
C GLY A 86 -1.85 1.17 7.41
N GLU A 87 -0.62 0.72 7.65
CA GLU A 87 -0.06 -0.46 7.00
C GLU A 87 -0.77 -1.77 7.40
N LYS A 88 -1.28 -1.84 8.64
CA LYS A 88 -2.03 -3.02 9.11
C LYS A 88 -3.28 -3.24 8.26
N GLU A 89 -4.07 -2.19 8.05
CA GLU A 89 -5.26 -2.26 7.19
C GLU A 89 -4.91 -2.49 5.73
N TRP A 90 -3.82 -1.89 5.24
CA TRP A 90 -3.31 -2.16 3.90
C TRP A 90 -2.98 -3.64 3.68
N ARG A 91 -2.29 -4.28 4.63
CA ARG A 91 -1.94 -5.71 4.56
C ARG A 91 -3.19 -6.59 4.61
N ALA A 92 -4.14 -6.30 5.50
CA ALA A 92 -5.41 -7.02 5.57
C ALA A 92 -6.22 -6.88 4.27
N TYR A 93 -6.27 -5.67 3.68
CA TYR A 93 -6.85 -5.44 2.35
C TYR A 93 -6.16 -6.27 1.26
N CYS A 94 -4.83 -6.34 1.26
CA CYS A 94 -4.08 -7.15 0.31
C CYS A 94 -4.32 -8.66 0.45
N LYS A 95 -4.65 -9.14 1.65
CA LYS A 95 -5.02 -10.54 1.95
C LYS A 95 -6.48 -10.86 1.59
N GLY A 96 -7.28 -9.85 1.23
CA GLY A 96 -8.69 -10.04 0.88
C GLY A 96 -9.63 -10.08 2.09
N GLU A 97 -9.18 -9.67 3.28
CA GLU A 97 -9.99 -9.67 4.50
C GLU A 97 -11.18 -8.69 4.43
N PHE A 98 -11.15 -7.73 3.51
CA PHE A 98 -12.24 -6.77 3.27
C PHE A 98 -13.22 -7.20 2.17
N LYS A 99 -13.13 -8.44 1.67
CA LYS A 99 -13.99 -8.93 0.57
C LYS A 99 -15.49 -8.87 0.91
N SER A 100 -15.87 -9.11 2.17
CA SER A 100 -17.25 -8.99 2.65
C SER A 100 -17.80 -7.55 2.57
N LYS A 101 -16.91 -6.55 2.52
CA LYS A 101 -17.24 -5.12 2.35
C LYS A 101 -17.20 -4.69 0.87
N GLY A 102 -17.14 -5.64 -0.06
CA GLY A 102 -17.02 -5.36 -1.51
C GLY A 102 -15.65 -4.84 -1.94
N LEU A 103 -14.65 -4.84 -1.04
CA LEU A 103 -13.31 -4.33 -1.33
C LEU A 103 -12.38 -5.49 -1.66
N LEU A 104 -11.97 -5.56 -2.93
CA LEU A 104 -10.96 -6.51 -3.41
C LEU A 104 -9.77 -5.74 -3.97
N LYS A 105 -8.55 -6.18 -3.66
CA LYS A 105 -7.34 -5.60 -4.22
C LYS A 105 -7.23 -5.89 -5.72
N PRO A 106 -7.19 -4.87 -6.60
CA PRO A 106 -6.92 -5.07 -8.01
C PRO A 106 -5.53 -5.68 -8.24
N LEU A 107 -5.37 -6.45 -9.31
CA LEU A 107 -4.09 -7.10 -9.64
C LEU A 107 -3.01 -6.09 -10.06
N ASN A 108 -3.40 -4.94 -10.60
CA ASN A 108 -2.52 -3.85 -11.03
C ASN A 108 -2.10 -2.89 -9.90
N ILE A 109 -2.39 -3.24 -8.64
CA ILE A 109 -1.86 -2.55 -7.46
C ILE A 109 -0.89 -3.49 -6.72
N PRO A 110 0.39 -3.11 -6.55
CA PRO A 110 1.36 -3.96 -5.87
C PRO A 110 1.03 -4.07 -4.38
N ALA A 111 1.16 -5.27 -3.80
CA ALA A 111 0.97 -5.47 -2.36
C ALA A 111 2.09 -4.84 -1.53
N ASN A 112 3.31 -4.77 -2.09
CA ASN A 112 4.49 -4.13 -1.52
C ASN A 112 4.86 -2.89 -2.35
N PRO A 113 4.13 -1.76 -2.17
CA PRO A 113 4.33 -0.56 -2.97
C PRO A 113 5.69 0.10 -2.71
N ASP A 114 6.26 -0.06 -1.51
CA ASP A 114 7.60 0.37 -1.15
C ASP A 114 8.67 -0.25 -2.06
N LYS A 115 8.56 -1.56 -2.35
CA LYS A 115 9.49 -2.26 -3.24
C LYS A 115 9.29 -1.84 -4.69
N TYR A 116 8.04 -1.78 -5.14
CA TYR A 116 7.74 -1.53 -6.55
C TYR A 116 7.95 -0.07 -6.98
N TYR A 117 7.61 0.88 -6.10
CA TYR A 117 7.74 2.31 -6.37
C TYR A 117 9.04 2.92 -5.83
N LYS A 118 9.98 2.10 -5.34
CA LYS A 118 11.34 2.55 -5.01
C LYS A 118 11.96 3.23 -6.24
N GLY A 119 12.44 4.46 -6.07
CA GLY A 119 12.97 5.28 -7.18
C GLY A 119 11.92 5.82 -8.16
N LYS A 120 10.62 5.56 -7.94
CA LYS A 120 9.50 6.02 -8.78
C LYS A 120 8.56 6.97 -8.05
N GLY A 121 9.10 7.77 -7.13
CA GLY A 121 8.35 8.75 -6.32
C GLY A 121 7.77 8.21 -5.01
N TRP A 122 8.16 7.02 -4.55
CA TRP A 122 7.76 6.52 -3.24
C TRP A 122 8.27 7.41 -2.10
N SER A 123 7.35 7.87 -1.26
CA SER A 123 7.62 8.75 -0.10
C SER A 123 7.12 8.19 1.23
N GLY A 124 6.62 6.94 1.22
CA GLY A 124 6.15 6.24 2.42
C GLY A 124 4.66 5.90 2.40
N MET A 125 4.28 5.00 3.31
CA MET A 125 2.92 4.45 3.39
C MET A 125 1.87 5.50 3.75
N ALA A 126 2.21 6.44 4.65
CA ALA A 126 1.34 7.55 5.03
C ALA A 126 0.93 8.40 3.81
N GLU A 127 1.89 8.79 2.98
CA GLU A 127 1.61 9.57 1.77
C GLU A 127 0.88 8.74 0.72
N PHE A 128 1.24 7.46 0.56
CA PHE A 128 0.58 6.57 -0.40
C PHE A 128 -0.91 6.36 -0.08
N LEU A 129 -1.24 6.03 1.17
CA LEU A 129 -2.60 5.78 1.62
C LEU A 129 -3.39 7.07 1.94
N GLY A 130 -2.69 8.18 2.20
CA GLY A 130 -3.29 9.47 2.56
C GLY A 130 -3.80 9.55 4.00
N TYR A 131 -3.16 8.84 4.93
CA TYR A 131 -3.50 8.94 6.37
C TYR A 131 -2.40 9.69 7.14
N THR A 132 -2.79 10.33 8.23
CA THR A 132 -1.86 10.94 9.18
C THR A 132 -1.33 9.86 10.13
N GLN A 133 -0.02 9.60 10.07
CA GLN A 133 0.61 8.64 10.97
C GLN A 133 0.63 9.19 12.40
N LYS A 134 -0.22 8.64 13.28
CA LYS A 134 -0.20 8.94 14.71
C LYS A 134 0.96 8.19 15.36
N PHE A 135 2.07 8.88 15.62
CA PHE A 135 3.19 8.31 16.36
C PHE A 135 2.83 8.21 17.85
N GLY A 136 3.21 7.11 18.53
CA GLY A 136 2.95 6.93 19.97
C GLY A 136 1.73 6.10 20.36
N GLY A 137 1.07 5.41 19.41
CA GLY A 137 -0.02 4.47 19.73
C GLY A 137 -1.27 5.12 20.34
N GLY A 138 -1.53 6.39 20.02
CA GLY A 138 -2.65 7.15 20.60
C GLY A 138 -2.31 7.83 21.94
N LYS A 139 -1.09 7.69 22.46
CA LYS A 139 -0.64 8.49 23.61
C LYS A 139 -0.56 9.95 23.21
N LYS A 140 -1.27 10.81 23.96
CA LYS A 140 -1.13 12.26 23.85
C LYS A 140 0.22 12.64 24.43
N PHE A 141 1.15 13.03 23.56
CA PHE A 141 2.42 13.60 24.01
C PHE A 141 2.18 15.04 24.46
N ARG A 142 2.97 15.50 25.44
CA ARG A 142 2.92 16.90 25.84
C ARG A 142 3.36 17.79 24.68
N GLU A 143 3.00 19.06 24.75
CA GLU A 143 3.35 20.05 23.73
C GLU A 143 4.85 20.12 23.47
N TYR A 144 5.21 20.42 22.21
CA TYR A 144 6.60 20.45 21.76
C TYR A 144 7.48 21.37 22.62
N SER A 145 6.97 22.55 22.99
CA SER A 145 7.63 23.53 23.86
C SER A 145 7.97 22.94 25.23
N ASP A 146 7.05 22.22 25.84
CA ASP A 146 7.18 21.61 27.17
C ASP A 146 8.10 20.39 27.14
N ALA A 147 8.00 19.58 26.08
CA ALA A 147 8.92 18.47 25.85
C ALA A 147 10.35 18.97 25.68
N ARG A 148 10.57 20.03 24.90
CA ARG A 148 11.88 20.67 24.76
C ARG A 148 12.42 21.17 26.11
N ARG A 149 11.58 21.80 26.95
CA ARG A 149 12.01 22.23 28.30
C ARG A 149 12.43 21.06 29.18
N PHE A 150 11.76 19.91 29.08
CA PHE A 150 12.19 18.69 29.76
C PHE A 150 13.55 18.19 29.22
N VAL A 151 13.67 18.00 27.91
CA VAL A 151 14.89 17.43 27.30
C VAL A 151 16.11 18.32 27.49
N LYS A 152 15.94 19.65 27.47
CA LYS A 152 17.01 20.63 27.72
C LYS A 152 17.65 20.44 29.10
N ARG A 153 16.87 20.09 30.14
CA ARG A 153 17.36 19.86 31.51
C ARG A 153 18.24 18.60 31.62
N LEU A 154 18.06 17.63 30.74
CA LEU A 154 18.84 16.38 30.74
C LEU A 154 20.27 16.53 30.19
N ASN A 155 20.60 17.69 29.59
CA ASN A 155 21.89 18.01 28.99
C ASN A 155 22.37 16.96 27.97
N ILE A 156 21.43 16.34 27.25
CA ILE A 156 21.70 15.32 26.22
C ILE A 156 22.26 16.01 24.99
N LYS A 157 23.46 15.58 24.56
CA LYS A 157 24.25 16.32 23.56
C LYS A 157 23.89 15.98 22.12
N ASN A 158 23.26 14.85 21.84
CA ASN A 158 22.95 14.46 20.47
C ASN A 158 21.84 13.40 20.44
N GLN A 159 21.34 13.14 19.23
CA GLN A 159 20.33 12.13 18.96
C GLN A 159 20.74 10.73 19.47
N TYR A 160 22.01 10.37 19.36
CA TYR A 160 22.50 9.07 19.85
C TYR A 160 22.34 8.96 21.37
N GLN A 161 22.79 9.96 22.12
CA GLN A 161 22.62 10.00 23.59
C GLN A 161 21.13 10.02 23.98
N TRP A 162 20.27 10.68 23.21
CA TRP A 162 18.81 10.62 23.42
C TRP A 162 18.30 9.18 23.30
N TYR A 163 18.72 8.43 22.29
CA TYR A 163 18.32 7.02 22.16
C TYR A 163 18.90 6.13 23.25
N GLN A 164 20.13 6.39 23.72
CA GLN A 164 20.71 5.64 24.85
C GLN A 164 19.97 5.93 26.16
N TYR A 165 19.59 7.18 26.41
CA TYR A 165 18.75 7.57 27.55
C TYR A 165 17.40 6.85 27.56
N ASN A 166 16.82 6.59 26.38
CA ASN A 166 15.56 5.85 26.24
C ASN A 166 15.70 4.33 26.40
N LYS A 167 16.92 3.80 26.46
CA LYS A 167 17.22 2.40 26.76
C LYS A 167 17.50 2.27 28.26
N VAL A 168 17.41 1.05 28.79
CA VAL A 168 17.71 0.72 30.21
C VAL A 168 19.22 0.88 30.56
N LYS A 169 20.00 1.58 29.73
CA LYS A 169 21.47 1.65 29.84
C LYS A 169 21.99 2.81 30.69
N MET A 170 21.10 3.62 31.29
CA MET A 170 21.45 4.72 32.19
C MET A 170 20.74 4.55 33.53
N PRO A 171 21.31 3.79 34.48
CA PRO A 171 20.66 3.47 35.76
C PRO A 171 20.47 4.70 36.66
N ASP A 172 21.36 5.69 36.59
CA ASP A 172 21.38 6.84 37.51
C ASP A 172 20.60 8.07 37.00
N ARG A 173 19.71 7.91 36.01
CA ARG A 173 18.96 9.02 35.43
C ARG A 173 17.46 8.91 35.62
N GLU A 174 16.82 10.07 35.79
CA GLU A 174 15.36 10.21 35.78
C GLU A 174 14.78 9.52 34.54
N LYS A 175 13.82 8.61 34.74
CA LYS A 175 13.17 7.90 33.64
C LYS A 175 12.42 8.88 32.73
N ARG A 176 12.42 8.63 31.43
CA ARG A 176 11.64 9.43 30.47
C ARG A 176 10.15 9.37 30.84
N PRO A 177 9.48 10.51 31.08
CA PRO A 177 8.03 10.56 31.26
C PRO A 177 7.28 9.92 30.09
N ALA A 178 6.17 9.25 30.37
CA ALA A 178 5.40 8.52 29.36
C ALA A 178 4.84 9.42 28.24
N ASP A 179 4.69 10.72 28.52
CA ASP A 179 4.18 11.78 27.64
C ASP A 179 5.29 12.51 26.84
N ILE A 180 6.55 12.08 26.94
CA ILE A 180 7.64 12.53 26.07
C ILE A 180 7.89 11.47 25.00
N PRO A 181 7.89 11.79 23.70
CA PRO A 181 8.07 10.76 22.67
C PRO A 181 9.52 10.25 22.58
N ILE A 182 9.70 8.95 22.32
CA ILE A 182 11.02 8.38 21.99
C ILE A 182 11.54 8.95 20.66
N ASN A 183 10.63 9.15 19.69
CA ASN A 183 10.92 9.66 18.34
C ASN A 183 10.28 11.05 18.13
N PRO A 184 10.84 12.11 18.72
CA PRO A 184 10.24 13.45 18.68
C PRO A 184 10.15 14.03 17.27
N GLN A 185 11.08 13.68 16.38
CA GLN A 185 11.05 14.11 14.97
C GLN A 185 9.80 13.63 14.20
N LEU A 186 9.23 12.50 14.65
CA LEU A 186 8.04 11.92 14.06
C LEU A 186 6.79 12.42 14.77
N SER A 187 6.80 12.41 16.11
CA SER A 187 5.68 12.87 16.92
C SER A 187 5.37 14.35 16.72
N TYR A 188 6.39 15.20 16.62
CA TYR A 188 6.21 16.65 16.50
C TYR A 188 6.37 17.17 15.07
N LYS A 189 6.39 16.29 14.06
CA LYS A 189 6.65 16.66 12.65
C LYS A 189 5.79 17.83 12.17
N ASN A 190 4.53 17.86 12.58
CA ASN A 190 3.57 18.92 12.25
C ASN A 190 3.18 19.78 13.47
N GLU A 191 3.89 19.65 14.59
CA GLU A 191 3.62 20.30 15.87
C GLU A 191 4.84 21.14 16.33
N GLY A 192 5.57 21.72 15.37
CA GLY A 192 6.68 22.65 15.66
C GLY A 192 8.08 22.03 15.69
N TRP A 193 8.26 20.80 15.23
CA TRP A 193 9.61 20.20 15.09
C TRP A 193 10.50 21.02 14.15
N LYS A 194 11.64 21.49 14.67
CA LYS A 194 12.67 22.27 13.93
C LYS A 194 14.01 21.54 13.79
N GLY A 195 14.09 20.29 14.19
CA GLY A 195 15.32 19.50 14.21
C GLY A 195 15.89 19.23 15.60
N TRP A 196 16.92 18.39 15.63
CA TRP A 196 17.52 17.88 16.87
C TRP A 196 18.19 18.97 17.71
N GLU A 197 18.85 19.93 17.08
CA GLU A 197 19.53 21.01 17.80
C GLU A 197 18.54 21.87 18.58
N HIS A 198 17.43 22.21 17.94
CA HIS A 198 16.35 22.95 18.59
C HIS A 198 15.72 22.12 19.72
N PHE A 199 15.41 20.84 19.47
CA PHE A 199 14.78 19.97 20.48
C PHE A 199 15.67 19.68 21.69
N LEU A 200 16.98 19.52 21.49
CA LEU A 200 17.97 19.30 22.55
C LEU A 200 18.37 20.61 23.25
N GLY A 201 17.87 21.76 22.79
CA GLY A 201 18.12 23.06 23.41
C GLY A 201 19.50 23.65 23.12
N LYS A 202 20.13 23.29 21.99
CA LYS A 202 21.43 23.81 21.55
C LYS A 202 21.36 25.19 20.91
N THR A 203 20.23 25.54 20.31
CA THR A 203 19.98 26.87 19.75
C THR A 203 19.09 27.66 20.72
N LYS A 204 19.44 28.93 20.97
CA LYS A 204 18.64 29.85 21.81
C LYS A 204 17.24 30.02 21.21
#